data_AF-A0A520K4V0-F1
#
_entry.id   AF-A0A520K4V0-F1
#
_cell.length_a   1.000
_cell.length_b   1.000
_cell.length_c   1.000
_cell.angle_alpha   90.00
_cell.angle_beta   90.00
_cell.angle_gamma   90.00
#
_symmetry.space_group_name_H-M   'P 1'
#
loop_
_entity.id
_entity.type
_entity.pdbx_description
1 polymer ?
#
loop_
_entity_poly.entity_id
_entity_poly.type
_entity_poly.pdbx_seq_one_letter_code
_entity_poly.pdbx_strand_id
1 'polypeptide(L)'
;MIKEMEMSVRDKVKIVIQMNKIALAKLLIPFAIAAALVTFLFFADPEMFRRYMAVFGVYSFVPLVGTLSVVPYGLTLGIPPVSLISFIMFTDAVLALFLVWNFDYAKKIPGLGKLVENVGETGEKALAKYKWAKRFGFIGLVILVIFPLQWTGAGVGSIVGRLIGMPPLMTWLAVVIGTFIRSTIATLIYLGVVSLF
;
A
#
# COMPACT_ATOMS: atom_id res chain seq x y z
N MET A 1 -13.48 -43.68 19.39
CA MET A 1 -12.08 -43.27 19.66
C MET A 1 -11.18 -43.18 18.42
N ILE A 2 -10.68 -44.27 17.81
CA ILE A 2 -9.70 -44.16 16.70
C ILE A 2 -10.30 -43.45 15.45
N LYS A 3 -11.53 -43.80 15.07
CA LYS A 3 -12.24 -43.20 13.92
C LYS A 3 -12.61 -41.72 14.11
N GLU A 4 -12.91 -41.31 15.35
CA GLU A 4 -13.13 -39.90 15.70
C GLU A 4 -11.84 -39.09 15.69
N MET A 5 -10.74 -39.71 16.14
CA MET A 5 -9.41 -39.11 16.12
C MET A 5 -8.92 -38.91 14.67
N GLU A 6 -9.15 -39.87 13.78
CA GLU A 6 -8.85 -39.76 12.34
C GLU A 6 -9.71 -38.69 11.63
N MET A 7 -10.99 -38.57 11.96
CA MET A 7 -11.84 -37.48 11.43
C MET A 7 -11.31 -36.11 11.88
N SER A 8 -10.94 -35.96 13.15
CA SER A 8 -10.33 -34.73 13.68
C SER A 8 -9.02 -34.35 12.96
N VAL A 9 -8.17 -35.34 12.65
CA VAL A 9 -6.92 -35.10 11.92
C VAL A 9 -7.18 -34.66 10.48
N ARG A 10 -8.12 -35.31 9.77
CA ARG A 10 -8.48 -34.92 8.39
C ARG A 10 -9.01 -33.49 8.31
N ASP A 11 -9.81 -33.07 9.28
CA ASP A 11 -10.34 -31.71 9.31
C ASP A 11 -9.25 -30.67 9.59
N LYS A 12 -8.33 -30.96 10.52
CA LYS A 12 -7.14 -30.12 10.74
C LYS A 12 -6.29 -29.99 9.47
N VAL A 13 -6.06 -31.09 8.75
CA VAL A 13 -5.30 -31.09 7.48
C VAL A 13 -5.99 -30.23 6.42
N LYS A 14 -7.32 -30.33 6.27
CA LYS A 14 -8.08 -29.48 5.34
C LYS A 14 -7.96 -27.99 5.69
N ILE A 15 -8.04 -27.65 6.97
CA ILE A 15 -7.87 -26.27 7.46
C ILE A 15 -6.48 -25.75 7.09
N VAL A 16 -5.41 -26.52 7.35
CA VAL A 16 -4.03 -26.12 7.03
C VAL A 16 -3.85 -25.90 5.53
N ILE A 17 -4.37 -26.81 4.70
CA ILE A 17 -4.32 -26.68 3.23
C ILE A 17 -5.07 -25.41 2.77
N GLN A 18 -6.25 -25.15 3.34
CA GLN A 18 -7.04 -23.96 3.00
C GLN A 18 -6.34 -22.67 3.43
N MET A 19 -5.71 -22.63 4.61
CA MET A 19 -4.92 -21.50 5.07
C MET A 19 -3.75 -21.20 4.12
N ASN A 20 -3.05 -22.25 3.65
CA ASN A 20 -1.97 -22.09 2.67
C ASN A 20 -2.47 -21.54 1.33
N LYS A 21 -3.66 -21.95 0.86
CA LYS A 21 -4.27 -21.40 -0.35
C LYS A 21 -4.61 -19.91 -0.20
N ILE A 22 -5.16 -19.50 0.94
CA ILE A 22 -5.48 -18.09 1.21
C ILE A 22 -4.22 -17.24 1.29
N ALA A 23 -3.18 -17.73 1.95
CA ALA A 23 -1.88 -17.07 2.01
C ALA A 23 -1.29 -16.87 0.61
N LEU A 24 -1.30 -17.91 -0.20
CA LEU A 24 -0.83 -17.86 -1.58
C LEU A 24 -1.66 -16.87 -2.42
N ALA A 25 -2.99 -16.86 -2.28
CA ALA A 25 -3.84 -15.91 -2.97
C ALA A 25 -3.51 -14.46 -2.58
N LYS A 26 -3.37 -14.16 -1.28
CA LYS A 26 -2.98 -12.84 -0.78
C LYS A 26 -1.61 -12.38 -1.28
N LEU A 27 -0.70 -13.32 -1.52
CA LEU A 27 0.60 -13.04 -2.11
C LEU A 27 0.48 -12.73 -3.60
N LEU A 28 -0.25 -13.56 -4.36
CA LEU A 28 -0.30 -13.52 -5.81
C LEU A 28 -1.27 -12.47 -6.39
N ILE A 29 -2.40 -12.21 -5.72
CA ILE A 29 -3.45 -11.31 -6.22
C ILE A 29 -2.90 -9.91 -6.56
N PRO A 30 -2.12 -9.23 -5.70
CA PRO A 30 -1.57 -7.92 -6.05
C PRO A 30 -0.72 -7.95 -7.32
N PHE A 31 0.12 -8.98 -7.50
CA PHE A 31 0.92 -9.13 -8.72
C PHE A 31 0.05 -9.46 -9.94
N ALA A 32 -1.00 -10.26 -9.78
CA ALA A 32 -1.94 -10.54 -10.85
C ALA A 32 -2.70 -9.28 -11.31
N ILE A 33 -3.10 -8.42 -10.36
CA ILE A 33 -3.74 -7.12 -10.64
C ILE A 33 -2.76 -6.20 -11.39
N ALA A 34 -1.51 -6.09 -10.94
CA ALA A 34 -0.47 -5.32 -11.63
C ALA A 34 -0.21 -5.86 -13.04
N ALA A 35 -0.07 -7.18 -13.18
CA ALA A 35 0.16 -7.83 -14.46
C ALA A 35 -1.01 -7.58 -15.42
N ALA A 36 -2.26 -7.66 -14.95
CA ALA A 36 -3.43 -7.37 -15.76
C ALA A 36 -3.40 -5.94 -16.33
N LEU A 37 -3.05 -4.93 -15.52
CA LEU A 37 -2.91 -3.56 -16.01
C LEU A 37 -1.77 -3.43 -17.03
N VAL A 38 -0.60 -4.01 -16.72
CA VAL A 38 0.57 -3.97 -17.62
C VAL A 38 0.25 -4.61 -18.97
N THR A 39 -0.38 -5.79 -18.97
CA THR A 39 -0.79 -6.49 -20.17
C THR A 39 -1.85 -5.70 -20.93
N PHE A 40 -2.84 -5.14 -20.24
CA PHE A 40 -3.87 -4.30 -20.87
C PHE A 40 -3.25 -3.08 -21.56
N LEU A 41 -2.38 -2.32 -20.87
CA LEU A 41 -1.72 -1.16 -21.45
C LEU A 41 -0.83 -1.55 -22.64
N PHE A 42 -0.09 -2.65 -22.53
CA PHE A 42 0.79 -3.13 -23.59
C PHE A 42 0.03 -3.44 -24.89
N PHE A 43 -1.16 -4.05 -24.80
CA PHE A 43 -1.95 -4.39 -25.98
C PHE A 43 -2.88 -3.26 -26.47
N ALA A 44 -3.38 -2.42 -25.56
CA ALA A 44 -4.31 -1.35 -25.92
C ALA A 44 -3.60 -0.16 -26.58
N ASP A 45 -2.46 0.27 -26.03
CA ASP A 45 -1.69 1.40 -26.54
C ASP A 45 -0.21 1.28 -26.10
N PRO A 46 0.66 0.73 -26.98
CA PRO A 46 2.08 0.56 -26.70
C PRO A 46 2.83 1.86 -26.42
N GLU A 47 2.36 2.99 -26.93
CA GLU A 47 2.98 4.29 -26.69
C GLU A 47 2.66 4.79 -25.29
N MET A 48 1.38 4.74 -24.90
CA MET A 48 0.96 5.04 -23.53
C MET A 48 1.59 4.09 -22.51
N PHE A 49 1.74 2.81 -22.84
CA PHE A 49 2.46 1.85 -22.02
C PHE A 49 3.89 2.34 -21.70
N ARG A 50 4.66 2.76 -22.70
CA ARG A 50 6.02 3.27 -22.49
C ARG A 50 6.05 4.49 -21.57
N ARG A 51 5.10 5.42 -21.75
CA ARG A 51 5.00 6.63 -20.90
C ARG A 51 4.71 6.25 -19.45
N TYR A 52 3.77 5.35 -19.20
CA TYR A 52 3.46 4.86 -17.85
C TYR A 52 4.60 4.06 -17.21
N MET A 53 5.32 3.25 -17.98
CA MET A 53 6.49 2.52 -17.46
C MET A 53 7.64 3.47 -17.11
N ALA A 54 7.85 4.53 -17.88
CA ALA A 54 8.82 5.57 -17.54
C ALA A 54 8.44 6.29 -16.24
N VAL A 55 7.17 6.69 -16.09
CA VAL A 55 6.61 7.27 -14.86
C VAL A 55 6.80 6.33 -13.67
N PHE A 56 6.47 5.05 -13.81
CA PHE A 56 6.65 4.04 -12.76
C PHE A 56 8.12 3.89 -12.37
N GLY A 57 9.03 3.88 -13.35
CA GLY A 57 10.46 3.78 -13.12
C GLY A 57 10.98 4.97 -12.29
N VAL A 58 10.61 6.19 -12.68
CA VAL A 58 10.97 7.42 -11.94
C VAL A 58 10.39 7.39 -10.52
N TYR A 59 9.10 7.04 -10.40
CA TYR A 59 8.41 6.99 -9.10
C TYR A 59 9.04 5.98 -8.13
N SER A 60 9.51 4.85 -8.66
CA SER A 60 9.96 3.71 -7.83
C SER A 60 11.46 3.72 -7.54
N PHE A 61 12.29 4.26 -8.45
CA PHE A 61 13.74 4.04 -8.42
C PHE A 61 14.60 5.30 -8.39
N VAL A 62 14.04 6.50 -8.53
CA VAL A 62 14.82 7.75 -8.48
C VAL A 62 14.82 8.32 -7.05
N PRO A 63 15.96 8.29 -6.33
CA PRO A 63 16.05 8.85 -4.99
C PRO A 63 16.19 10.37 -5.11
N LEU A 64 15.20 11.12 -4.62
CA LEU A 64 15.34 12.43 -3.93
C LEU A 64 14.00 13.19 -3.89
N VAL A 65 13.11 13.07 -4.89
CA VAL A 65 11.84 13.82 -4.91
C VAL A 65 10.60 13.08 -5.50
N GLY A 66 10.61 11.74 -5.62
CA GLY A 66 9.45 10.83 -5.76
C GLY A 66 8.19 11.41 -6.39
N THR A 67 7.23 11.88 -5.57
CA THR A 67 5.93 12.37 -6.09
C THR A 67 5.98 13.78 -6.67
N LEU A 68 6.79 14.68 -6.09
CA LEU A 68 6.93 16.03 -6.60
C LEU A 68 7.74 16.04 -7.91
N SER A 69 8.56 15.03 -8.17
CA SER A 69 9.22 14.83 -9.47
C SER A 69 8.40 14.02 -10.46
N VAL A 70 7.63 13.01 -10.00
CA VAL A 70 6.88 12.14 -10.91
C VAL A 70 5.72 12.88 -11.59
N VAL A 71 5.05 13.79 -10.89
CA VAL A 71 3.89 14.49 -11.45
C VAL A 71 4.31 15.42 -12.61
N PRO A 72 5.31 16.32 -12.44
CA PRO A 72 5.87 17.06 -13.55
C PRO A 72 6.32 16.16 -14.70
N TYR A 73 7.03 15.07 -14.39
CA TYR A 73 7.55 14.14 -15.40
C TYR A 73 6.44 13.46 -16.22
N GLY A 74 5.38 12.99 -15.57
CA GLY A 74 4.24 12.39 -16.27
C GLY A 74 3.50 13.39 -17.15
N LEU A 75 3.37 14.64 -16.69
CA LEU A 75 2.71 15.71 -17.45
C LEU A 75 3.55 16.17 -18.66
N THR A 76 4.89 16.24 -18.56
CA THR A 76 5.75 16.54 -19.71
C THR A 76 5.77 15.43 -20.76
N LEU A 77 5.49 14.18 -20.36
CA LEU A 77 5.24 13.06 -21.28
C LEU A 77 3.84 13.11 -21.92
N GLY A 78 3.06 14.15 -21.66
CA GLY A 78 1.73 14.35 -22.23
C GLY A 78 0.66 13.41 -21.68
N ILE A 79 0.87 12.81 -20.50
CA ILE A 79 -0.16 12.01 -19.84
C ILE A 79 -1.21 12.96 -19.24
N PRO A 80 -2.51 12.78 -19.51
CA PRO A 80 -3.54 13.62 -18.91
C PRO A 80 -3.50 13.58 -17.37
N PRO A 81 -3.75 14.71 -16.67
CA PRO A 81 -3.64 14.78 -15.20
C PRO A 81 -4.42 13.72 -14.44
N VAL A 82 -5.68 13.50 -14.82
CA VAL A 82 -6.56 12.50 -14.18
C VAL A 82 -6.01 11.09 -14.36
N SER A 83 -5.50 10.79 -15.55
CA SER A 83 -4.93 9.47 -15.88
C SER A 83 -3.61 9.23 -15.13
N LEU A 84 -2.81 10.29 -14.92
CA LEU A 84 -1.58 10.22 -14.12
C LEU A 84 -1.88 9.99 -12.63
N ILE A 85 -2.83 10.75 -12.06
CA ILE A 85 -3.30 10.56 -10.67
C ILE A 85 -3.81 9.12 -10.48
N SER A 86 -4.65 8.65 -11.40
CA SER A 86 -5.21 7.29 -11.35
C SER A 86 -4.13 6.22 -11.38
N PHE A 87 -3.09 6.41 -12.20
CA PHE A 87 -1.96 5.48 -12.28
C PHE A 87 -1.11 5.44 -10.99
N ILE A 88 -0.81 6.60 -10.40
CA ILE A 88 -0.10 6.70 -9.12
C ILE A 88 -0.92 6.03 -8.01
N MET A 89 -2.22 6.34 -7.94
CA MET A 89 -3.14 5.71 -6.99
C MET A 89 -3.19 4.20 -7.16
N PHE A 90 -3.28 3.69 -8.38
CA PHE A 90 -3.29 2.26 -8.66
C PHE A 90 -2.00 1.59 -8.17
N THR A 91 -0.86 2.18 -8.51
CA THR A 91 0.46 1.64 -8.14
C THR A 91 0.60 1.54 -6.62
N ASP A 92 0.26 2.61 -5.90
CA ASP A 92 0.28 2.67 -4.45
C ASP A 92 -0.75 1.72 -3.82
N ALA A 93 -1.95 1.61 -4.39
CA ALA A 93 -2.99 0.71 -3.92
C ALA A 93 -2.57 -0.75 -4.02
N VAL A 94 -1.91 -1.15 -5.12
CA VAL A 94 -1.41 -2.52 -5.30
C VAL A 94 -0.26 -2.82 -4.32
N LEU A 95 0.70 -1.90 -4.20
CA LEU A 95 1.80 -2.03 -3.24
C LEU A 95 1.28 -2.14 -1.80
N ALA A 96 0.35 -1.26 -1.43
CA ALA A 96 -0.26 -1.27 -0.11
C ALA A 96 -1.04 -2.56 0.15
N LEU A 97 -1.80 -3.05 -0.84
CA LEU A 97 -2.55 -4.29 -0.71
C LEU A 97 -1.61 -5.47 -0.42
N PHE A 98 -0.50 -5.54 -1.18
CA PHE A 98 0.54 -6.53 -0.95
C PHE A 98 1.11 -6.44 0.47
N LEU A 99 1.57 -5.27 0.89
CA LEU A 99 2.21 -5.09 2.20
C LEU A 99 1.27 -5.37 3.35
N VAL A 100 0.04 -4.87 3.28
CA VAL A 100 -0.95 -4.97 4.35
C VAL A 100 -1.43 -6.42 4.52
N TRP A 101 -1.63 -7.15 3.44
CA TRP A 101 -1.99 -8.58 3.50
C TRP A 101 -0.83 -9.49 3.92
N ASN A 102 0.41 -9.12 3.59
CA ASN A 102 1.60 -9.91 3.88
C ASN A 102 2.39 -9.41 5.10
N PHE A 103 1.86 -8.42 5.83
CA PHE A 103 2.53 -7.80 6.98
C PHE A 103 2.93 -8.82 8.06
N ASP A 104 2.08 -9.82 8.31
CA ASP A 104 2.36 -10.85 9.31
C ASP A 104 3.53 -11.77 8.90
N TYR A 105 3.83 -11.87 7.61
CA TYR A 105 5.08 -12.50 7.12
C TYR A 105 6.26 -11.54 7.27
N ALA A 106 6.07 -10.25 7.01
CA ALA A 106 7.11 -9.23 7.17
C ALA A 106 7.60 -9.08 8.63
N LYS A 107 6.75 -9.38 9.62
CA LYS A 107 7.13 -9.44 11.05
C LYS A 107 8.25 -10.43 11.36
N LYS A 108 8.46 -11.46 10.52
CA LYS A 108 9.50 -12.47 10.69
C LYS A 108 10.91 -11.98 10.31
N ILE A 109 11.01 -10.75 9.78
CA ILE A 109 12.28 -10.11 9.45
C ILE A 109 12.90 -9.53 10.74
N PRO A 110 14.16 -9.84 11.09
CA PRO A 110 14.75 -9.57 12.41
C PRO A 110 14.82 -8.07 12.83
N GLY A 111 14.65 -7.12 11.91
CA GLY A 111 14.51 -5.69 12.22
C GLY A 111 13.08 -5.22 12.48
N LEU A 112 12.11 -5.72 11.71
CA LEU A 112 10.68 -5.40 11.88
C LEU A 112 10.09 -6.08 13.12
N GLY A 113 10.55 -7.29 13.46
CA GLY A 113 10.10 -8.03 14.65
C GLY A 113 10.31 -7.26 15.95
N LYS A 114 11.50 -6.70 16.18
CA LYS A 114 11.80 -5.88 17.37
C LYS A 114 10.96 -4.61 17.46
N LEU A 115 10.69 -3.97 16.31
CA LEU A 115 9.88 -2.76 16.24
C LEU A 115 8.41 -3.08 16.56
N VAL A 116 7.93 -4.24 16.13
CA VAL A 116 6.59 -4.76 16.46
C VAL A 116 6.47 -5.11 17.94
N GLU A 117 7.47 -5.72 18.58
CA GLU A 117 7.47 -6.00 20.02
C GLU A 117 7.43 -4.69 20.83
N ASN A 118 8.32 -3.74 20.52
CA ASN A 118 8.39 -2.45 21.22
C ASN A 118 7.10 -1.62 21.06
N VAL A 119 6.51 -1.60 19.86
CA VAL A 119 5.26 -0.88 19.60
C VAL A 119 4.04 -1.65 20.13
N GLY A 120 4.07 -2.98 20.15
CA GLY A 120 3.00 -3.83 20.66
C GLY A 120 2.78 -3.63 22.17
N GLU A 121 3.84 -3.70 22.97
CA GLU A 121 3.76 -3.53 24.42
C GLU A 121 3.32 -2.11 24.83
N THR A 122 3.73 -1.10 24.06
CA THR A 122 3.39 0.31 24.31
C THR A 122 2.00 0.65 23.75
N GLY A 123 1.66 0.09 22.60
CA GLY A 123 0.44 0.34 21.85
C GLY A 123 -0.78 -0.32 22.44
N GLU A 124 -0.68 -1.55 22.96
CA GLU A 124 -1.80 -2.19 23.65
C GLU A 124 -2.18 -1.44 24.94
N LYS A 125 -1.18 -0.98 25.71
CA LYS A 125 -1.40 -0.16 26.90
C LYS A 125 -2.05 1.20 26.57
N ALA A 126 -1.64 1.84 25.47
CA ALA A 126 -2.20 3.11 25.03
C ALA A 126 -3.61 2.98 24.42
N LEU A 127 -3.85 1.94 23.61
CA LEU A 127 -5.14 1.66 22.97
C LEU A 127 -6.18 1.17 23.97
N ALA A 128 -5.77 0.45 25.02
CA ALA A 128 -6.64 0.08 26.14
C ALA A 128 -7.10 1.32 26.94
N LYS A 129 -6.23 2.33 27.07
CA LYS A 129 -6.50 3.57 27.80
C LYS A 129 -7.31 4.58 26.99
N TYR A 130 -7.15 4.63 25.66
CA TYR A 130 -7.74 5.66 24.82
C TYR A 130 -8.36 5.10 23.52
N LYS A 131 -9.63 4.68 23.58
CA LYS A 131 -10.40 4.24 22.38
C LYS A 131 -10.46 5.31 21.28
N TRP A 132 -10.35 6.59 21.62
CA TRP A 132 -10.32 7.70 20.65
C TRP A 132 -9.05 7.69 19.80
N ALA A 133 -7.90 7.27 20.33
CA ALA A 133 -6.64 7.14 19.58
C ALA A 133 -6.76 6.21 18.37
N LYS A 134 -7.70 5.25 18.40
CA LYS A 134 -8.02 4.37 17.27
C LYS A 134 -8.66 5.12 16.09
N ARG A 135 -9.49 6.15 16.36
CA ARG A 135 -10.09 7.03 15.33
C ARG A 135 -9.08 8.03 14.77
N PHE A 136 -8.21 8.58 15.62
CA PHE A 136 -7.12 9.45 15.17
C PHE A 136 -6.01 8.70 14.43
N GLY A 137 -5.85 7.39 14.66
CA GLY A 137 -4.89 6.56 13.92
C GLY A 137 -5.16 6.53 12.42
N PHE A 138 -6.43 6.47 12.00
CA PHE A 138 -6.79 6.52 10.57
C PHE A 138 -6.46 7.88 9.95
N ILE A 139 -6.93 8.97 10.57
CA ILE A 139 -6.69 10.34 10.08
C ILE A 139 -5.20 10.66 10.07
N GLY A 140 -4.48 10.32 11.14
CA GLY A 140 -3.04 10.51 11.24
C GLY A 140 -2.28 9.73 10.18
N LEU A 141 -2.73 8.52 9.83
CA LEU A 141 -2.14 7.75 8.74
C LEU A 141 -2.42 8.37 7.37
N VAL A 142 -3.63 8.87 7.13
CA VAL A 142 -3.94 9.63 5.90
C VAL A 142 -3.02 10.84 5.79
N ILE A 143 -2.88 11.63 6.85
CA ILE A 143 -1.99 12.81 6.89
C ILE A 143 -0.53 12.40 6.64
N LEU A 144 -0.07 11.30 7.25
CA LEU A 144 1.28 10.76 7.03
C LEU A 144 1.54 10.46 5.55
N VAL A 145 0.57 9.84 4.86
CA VAL A 145 0.69 9.47 3.44
C VAL A 145 0.55 10.69 2.52
N ILE A 146 -0.18 11.72 2.94
CA ILE A 146 -0.26 13.00 2.22
C ILE A 146 1.10 13.68 2.20
N PHE A 147 1.83 13.60 3.31
CA PHE A 147 3.10 14.30 3.47
C PHE A 147 4.10 13.85 2.38
N PRO A 148 4.72 14.78 1.63
CA PRO A 148 5.51 14.46 0.44
C PRO A 148 6.94 13.98 0.79
N LEU A 149 7.08 13.09 1.77
CA LEU A 149 8.37 12.46 2.05
C LEU A 149 8.47 11.18 1.20
N GLN A 150 9.65 10.96 0.62
CA GLN A 150 9.94 9.84 -0.28
C GLN A 150 9.52 8.48 0.27
N TRP A 151 9.74 8.32 1.57
CA TRP A 151 9.48 7.07 2.24
C TRP A 151 8.03 6.98 2.76
N THR A 152 7.32 8.10 2.99
CA THR A 152 6.02 8.12 3.72
C THR A 152 4.81 7.73 2.89
N GLY A 153 4.98 7.36 1.62
CA GLY A 153 3.90 6.89 0.74
C GLY A 153 3.34 5.52 1.11
N ALA A 154 2.86 4.77 0.10
CA ALA A 154 2.17 3.50 0.31
C ALA A 154 2.97 2.45 1.09
N GLY A 155 4.30 2.42 0.94
CA GLY A 155 5.19 1.52 1.67
C GLY A 155 5.14 1.73 3.19
N VAL A 156 5.61 2.89 3.64
CA VAL A 156 5.64 3.22 5.08
C VAL A 156 4.25 3.36 5.66
N GLY A 157 3.29 3.96 4.96
CA GLY A 157 1.91 4.07 5.43
C GLY A 157 1.29 2.70 5.71
N SER A 158 1.56 1.70 4.85
CA SER A 158 1.12 0.33 5.06
C SER A 158 1.75 -0.32 6.28
N ILE A 159 3.06 -0.16 6.45
CA ILE A 159 3.81 -0.72 7.58
C ILE A 159 3.35 -0.07 8.88
N VAL A 160 3.35 1.26 8.95
CA VAL A 160 2.95 2.04 10.13
C VAL A 160 1.50 1.72 10.53
N GLY A 161 0.58 1.71 9.57
CA GLY A 161 -0.82 1.40 9.84
C GLY A 161 -1.01 0.01 10.45
N ARG A 162 -0.27 -0.99 9.96
CA ARG A 162 -0.32 -2.35 10.52
C ARG A 162 0.43 -2.48 11.84
N LEU A 163 1.52 -1.75 12.05
CA LEU A 163 2.26 -1.69 13.31
C LEU A 163 1.41 -1.17 14.46
N ILE A 164 0.61 -0.12 14.21
CA ILE A 164 -0.30 0.43 15.24
C ILE A 164 -1.60 -0.38 15.41
N GLY A 165 -1.67 -1.58 14.83
CA GLY A 165 -2.78 -2.51 14.99
C GLY A 165 -4.03 -2.16 14.18
N MET A 166 -3.92 -1.30 13.16
CA MET A 166 -5.05 -0.93 12.32
C MET A 166 -5.46 -2.10 11.40
N PRO A 167 -6.77 -2.35 11.18
CA PRO A 167 -7.21 -3.44 10.31
C PRO A 167 -6.67 -3.30 8.88
N PRO A 168 -6.40 -4.41 8.17
CA PRO A 168 -5.82 -4.37 6.82
C PRO A 168 -6.56 -3.43 5.86
N LEU A 169 -7.88 -3.55 5.81
CA LEU A 169 -8.72 -2.73 4.94
C LEU A 169 -8.62 -1.24 5.30
N MET A 170 -8.59 -0.90 6.59
CA MET A 170 -8.51 0.50 7.03
C MET A 170 -7.14 1.11 6.71
N THR A 171 -6.05 0.35 6.92
CA THR A 171 -4.71 0.79 6.51
C THR A 171 -4.63 1.02 5.01
N TRP A 172 -5.17 0.08 4.22
CA TRP A 172 -5.18 0.20 2.76
C TRP A 172 -5.98 1.42 2.29
N LEU A 173 -7.19 1.64 2.85
CA LEU A 173 -8.01 2.81 2.53
C LEU A 173 -7.31 4.13 2.89
N ALA A 174 -6.65 4.19 4.05
CA ALA A 174 -5.91 5.39 4.46
C ALA A 174 -4.79 5.72 3.47
N VAL A 175 -4.07 4.71 2.98
CA VAL A 175 -3.04 4.87 1.96
C VAL A 175 -3.64 5.36 0.64
N VAL A 176 -4.71 4.73 0.15
CA VAL A 176 -5.35 5.12 -1.12
C VAL A 176 -5.86 6.56 -1.07
N ILE A 177 -6.51 6.95 0.02
CA ILE A 177 -7.02 8.32 0.21
C ILE A 177 -5.87 9.33 0.31
N GLY A 178 -4.85 9.01 1.12
CA GLY A 178 -3.68 9.87 1.26
C GLY A 178 -2.93 10.06 -0.05
N THR A 179 -2.77 9.00 -0.84
CA THR A 179 -2.17 9.07 -2.18
C THR A 179 -2.99 9.92 -3.12
N PHE A 180 -4.32 9.73 -3.16
CA PHE A 180 -5.20 10.55 -4.00
C PHE A 180 -5.05 12.05 -3.71
N ILE A 181 -5.10 12.41 -2.42
CA ILE A 181 -4.96 13.80 -1.99
C ILE A 181 -3.57 14.33 -2.36
N ARG A 182 -2.51 13.58 -2.04
CA ARG A 182 -1.11 13.95 -2.36
C ARG A 182 -0.90 14.18 -3.86
N SER A 183 -1.31 13.24 -4.71
CA SER A 183 -1.12 13.34 -6.16
C SER A 183 -1.96 14.46 -6.75
N THR A 184 -3.16 14.70 -6.23
CA THR A 184 -4.02 15.82 -6.66
C THR A 184 -3.38 17.16 -6.30
N ILE A 185 -2.94 17.33 -5.06
CA ILE A 185 -2.25 18.57 -4.62
C ILE A 185 -1.00 18.81 -5.45
N ALA A 186 -0.14 17.79 -5.64
CA ALA A 186 1.07 17.92 -6.46
C ALA A 186 0.75 18.33 -7.91
N THR A 187 -0.33 17.80 -8.48
CA THR A 187 -0.80 18.15 -9.83
C THR A 187 -1.29 19.60 -9.89
N LEU A 188 -2.09 20.03 -8.91
CA LEU A 188 -2.60 21.41 -8.86
C LEU A 188 -1.48 22.44 -8.65
N ILE A 189 -0.46 22.11 -7.86
CA ILE A 189 0.73 22.93 -7.68
C ILE A 189 1.48 23.06 -9.00
N TYR A 190 1.72 21.95 -9.71
CA TYR A 190 2.42 21.99 -10.99
C TYR A 190 1.68 22.79 -12.07
N LEU A 191 0.34 22.69 -12.09
CA LEU A 191 -0.48 23.47 -13.02
C LEU A 191 -0.60 24.95 -12.65
N GLY A 192 0.00 25.39 -11.54
CA GLY A 192 -0.08 26.78 -11.07
C GLY A 192 -1.45 27.20 -10.53
N VAL A 193 -2.36 26.24 -10.30
CA VAL A 193 -3.69 26.50 -9.71
C VAL A 193 -3.57 26.79 -8.20
N VAL A 194 -2.56 26.21 -7.56
CA VAL A 194 -2.24 26.41 -6.15
C VAL A 194 -0.78 26.82 -6.04
N SER A 195 -0.49 28.02 -5.54
CA SER A 195 0.88 28.42 -5.21
C SER A 195 1.20 28.07 -3.75
N LEU A 196 2.37 27.46 -3.51
CA LEU A 196 2.97 27.39 -2.19
C LEU A 196 3.95 28.56 -2.08
N PHE A 197 3.39 29.75 -1.83
CA PHE A 197 4.04 31.06 -1.79
C PHE A 197 4.56 31.58 -3.14
#